data_AF-A0A1J5PL28-F1
#
_entry.id   AF-A0A1J5PL28-F1
#
_cell.length_a   1.000
_cell.length_b   1.000
_cell.length_c   1.000
_cell.angle_alpha   90.00
_cell.angle_beta   90.00
_cell.angle_gamma   90.00
#
_symmetry.space_group_name_H-M   'P 1'
#
loop_
_entity.id
_entity.type
_entity.pdbx_description
1 polymer ?
#
loop_
_entity_poly.entity_id
_entity_poly.type
_entity_poly.pdbx_seq_one_letter_code
_entity_poly.pdbx_strand_id
1 'polypeptide(L)'
;MHLTPEDHLRRTAIQRLMCDFQLDLAALADEFKVDAAATFALDLQRLKPLEDAGLVVREGPQGLRVQVTPHGRLLVRIVAMQFDGYLHQPREQLLQPRYSRVI
;
A
#
# COMPACT_ATOMS: atom_id res chain seq x y z
N MET A 1 4.91 3.57 -20.37
CA MET A 1 4.73 3.11 -18.98
C MET A 1 3.25 3.21 -18.72
N HIS A 2 2.51 2.13 -18.92
CA HIS A 2 1.08 2.12 -18.60
C HIS A 2 0.97 1.81 -17.11
N LEU A 3 0.43 2.75 -16.32
CA LEU A 3 -0.02 2.42 -14.97
C LEU A 3 -1.24 1.51 -15.12
N THR A 4 -1.19 0.36 -14.47
CA THR A 4 -2.33 -0.54 -14.34
C THR A 4 -3.34 0.03 -13.34
N PRO A 5 -4.61 -0.42 -13.38
CA PRO A 5 -5.58 -0.07 -12.34
C PRO A 5 -5.10 -0.39 -10.91
N GLU A 6 -4.30 -1.44 -10.74
CA GLU A 6 -3.68 -1.78 -9.46
C GLU A 6 -2.64 -0.73 -9.04
N ASP A 7 -1.82 -0.22 -9.97
CA ASP A 7 -0.85 0.85 -9.68
C ASP A 7 -1.54 2.11 -9.17
N HIS A 8 -2.69 2.45 -9.76
CA HIS A 8 -3.49 3.59 -9.31
C HIS A 8 -4.05 3.35 -7.90
N LEU A 9 -4.61 2.17 -7.65
CA LEU A 9 -5.12 1.78 -6.32
C LEU A 9 -4.03 1.88 -5.24
N ARG A 10 -2.85 1.28 -5.50
CA ARG A 10 -1.70 1.31 -4.59
C ARG A 10 -1.19 2.72 -4.35
N ARG A 11 -1.09 3.54 -5.40
CA ARG A 11 -0.67 4.94 -5.28
C ARG A 11 -1.63 5.75 -4.41
N THR A 12 -2.93 5.56 -4.56
CA THR A 12 -3.94 6.23 -3.72
C THR A 12 -3.85 5.77 -2.28
N ALA A 13 -3.66 4.46 -2.03
CA ALA A 13 -3.48 3.93 -0.68
C ALA A 13 -2.26 4.55 0.03
N ILE A 14 -1.12 4.59 -0.68
CA ILE A 14 0.12 5.21 -0.20
C ILE A 14 -0.10 6.71 0.10
N GLN A 15 -0.76 7.43 -0.80
CA GLN A 15 -1.05 8.86 -0.62
C GLN A 15 -1.91 9.10 0.63
N ARG A 16 -2.98 8.33 0.83
CA ARG A 16 -3.84 8.45 2.02
C ARG A 16 -3.09 8.16 3.31
N LEU A 17 -2.23 7.14 3.33
CA LEU A 17 -1.39 6.87 4.49
C LEU A 17 -0.40 8.01 4.78
N MET A 18 0.19 8.61 3.75
CA MET A 18 1.18 9.68 3.89
C MET A 18 0.57 11.02 4.30
N CYS A 19 -0.63 11.35 3.81
CA CYS A 19 -1.28 12.64 4.04
C CYS A 19 -2.30 12.58 5.18
N ASP A 20 -3.16 11.56 5.17
CA ASP A 20 -4.30 11.43 6.09
C ASP A 20 -3.98 10.53 7.30
N PHE A 21 -2.85 9.81 7.28
CA PHE A 21 -2.45 8.85 8.31
C PHE A 21 -3.51 7.75 8.56
N GLN A 22 -4.37 7.51 7.58
CA GLN A 22 -5.43 6.53 7.64
C GLN A 22 -5.70 5.95 6.25
N LEU A 23 -6.23 4.74 6.22
CA LEU A 23 -6.59 4.02 5.01
C LEU A 23 -7.88 3.25 5.27
N ASP A 24 -8.90 3.52 4.47
CA ASP A 24 -10.13 2.74 4.44
C ASP A 24 -10.17 1.93 3.14
N LEU A 25 -9.99 0.62 3.26
CA LEU A 25 -9.99 -0.30 2.12
C LEU A 25 -11.38 -0.48 1.53
N ALA A 26 -12.45 -0.34 2.31
CA ALA A 26 -13.82 -0.39 1.80
C ALA A 26 -14.13 0.84 0.93
N ALA A 27 -13.67 2.01 1.36
CA ALA A 27 -13.78 3.23 0.55
C ALA A 27 -12.98 3.14 -0.75
N LEU A 28 -11.76 2.58 -0.71
CA LEU A 28 -10.98 2.34 -1.92
C LEU A 28 -11.62 1.30 -2.85
N ALA A 29 -12.18 0.23 -2.28
CA ALA A 29 -12.88 -0.79 -3.05
C ALA A 29 -14.05 -0.20 -3.84
N ASP A 30 -14.83 0.69 -3.21
CA ASP A 30 -15.94 1.37 -3.89
C ASP A 30 -15.46 2.39 -4.94
N GLU A 31 -14.41 3.15 -4.65
CA GLU A 31 -13.87 4.16 -5.57
C GLU A 31 -13.29 3.55 -6.84
N PHE A 32 -12.53 2.46 -6.71
CA PHE A 32 -11.87 1.80 -7.83
C PHE A 32 -12.70 0.66 -8.43
N LYS A 33 -13.85 0.31 -7.82
CA LYS A 33 -14.70 -0.83 -8.19
C LYS A 33 -13.92 -2.16 -8.26
N VAL A 34 -13.05 -2.37 -7.28
CA VAL A 34 -12.19 -3.57 -7.13
C VAL A 34 -12.24 -4.10 -5.71
N ASP A 35 -11.90 -5.37 -5.51
CA ASP A 35 -11.76 -5.94 -4.16
C ASP A 35 -10.41 -5.54 -3.55
N ALA A 36 -10.35 -4.35 -2.95
CA ALA A 36 -9.14 -3.86 -2.30
C ALA A 36 -8.71 -4.75 -1.12
N ALA A 37 -9.65 -5.40 -0.42
CA ALA A 37 -9.34 -6.31 0.68
C ALA A 37 -8.55 -7.53 0.17
N ALA A 38 -8.99 -8.11 -0.94
CA ALA A 38 -8.29 -9.22 -1.58
C ALA A 38 -6.91 -8.79 -2.12
N THR A 39 -6.83 -7.63 -2.81
CA THR A 39 -5.58 -7.12 -3.38
C THR A 39 -4.52 -6.85 -2.31
N PHE A 40 -4.92 -6.28 -1.17
CA PHE A 40 -4.02 -5.93 -0.08
C PHE A 40 -3.92 -7.02 1.01
N ALA A 41 -4.48 -8.21 0.81
CA ALA A 41 -4.50 -9.26 1.84
C ALA A 41 -3.09 -9.63 2.34
N LEU A 42 -2.12 -9.74 1.43
CA LEU A 42 -0.71 -9.99 1.78
C LEU A 42 -0.06 -8.77 2.45
N ASP A 43 -0.38 -7.56 1.98
CA ASP A 43 0.16 -6.31 2.51
C ASP A 43 -0.34 -6.07 3.95
N LEU A 44 -1.60 -6.40 4.24
CA LEU A 44 -2.17 -6.39 5.59
C LEU A 44 -1.51 -7.39 6.53
N GLN A 45 -1.01 -8.53 6.03
CA GLN A 45 -0.24 -9.47 6.87
C GLN A 45 1.12 -8.88 7.25
N ARG A 46 1.76 -8.13 6.35
CA ARG A 46 3.03 -7.44 6.61
C ARG A 46 2.91 -6.30 7.61
N LEU A 47 1.70 -5.76 7.81
CA LEU A 47 1.45 -4.77 8.85
C LEU A 47 1.51 -5.33 10.28
N LYS A 48 1.38 -6.65 10.47
CA LYS A 48 1.35 -7.25 11.81
C LYS A 48 2.53 -6.83 12.72
N PRO A 49 3.81 -6.92 12.30
CA PRO A 49 4.93 -6.43 13.13
C PRO A 49 4.88 -4.92 13.42
N LEU A 50 4.29 -4.11 12.53
CA LEU A 50 4.12 -2.67 12.74
C LEU A 50 2.99 -2.38 13.73
N GLU A 51 1.96 -3.23 13.74
CA GLU A 51 0.86 -3.22 14.71
C GLU A 51 1.35 -3.63 16.09
N ASP A 52 2.11 -4.73 16.19
CA ASP A 52 2.76 -5.18 17.43
C ASP A 52 3.72 -4.11 18.01
N ALA A 53 4.37 -3.32 17.14
CA ALA A 53 5.21 -2.18 17.52
C ALA A 53 4.41 -0.90 17.87
N GLY A 54 3.07 -0.93 17.79
CA GLY A 54 2.20 0.20 18.09
C GLY A 54 2.30 1.36 17.09
N LEU A 55 2.76 1.10 15.87
CA LEU A 55 2.91 2.12 14.81
C LEU A 55 1.63 2.26 13.98
N VAL A 56 0.85 1.19 13.87
CA VAL A 56 -0.46 1.19 13.22
C VAL A 56 -1.47 0.46 14.10
N VAL A 57 -2.74 0.79 13.92
CA VAL A 57 -3.86 0.04 14.45
C VAL A 57 -4.80 -0.34 13.31
N ARG A 58 -5.35 -1.54 13.37
CA ARG A 58 -6.38 -1.99 12.43
C ARG A 58 -7.74 -1.96 13.09
N GLU A 59 -8.70 -1.39 12.41
CA GLU A 59 -10.05 -1.16 12.92
C GLU A 59 -11.10 -1.65 11.91
N GLY A 60 -12.32 -1.83 12.40
CA GLY A 60 -13.47 -2.25 11.60
C GLY A 60 -13.51 -3.76 11.29
N PRO A 61 -14.56 -4.21 10.59
CA PRO A 61 -14.72 -5.61 10.24
C PRO A 61 -13.54 -6.06 9.38
N GLN A 62 -12.91 -7.18 9.77
CA GLN A 62 -11.75 -7.78 9.10
C GLN A 62 -10.48 -6.90 9.06
N GLY A 63 -10.41 -5.81 9.83
CA GLY A 63 -9.24 -4.92 9.85
C GLY A 63 -9.06 -4.10 8.57
N LEU A 64 -10.17 -3.79 7.89
CA LEU A 64 -10.19 -3.06 6.62
C LEU A 64 -9.89 -1.57 6.75
N ARG A 65 -9.85 -1.04 7.98
CA ARG A 65 -9.34 0.30 8.26
C ARG A 65 -7.98 0.19 8.91
N VAL A 66 -7.01 0.91 8.38
CA VAL A 66 -5.66 1.03 8.96
C VAL A 66 -5.48 2.48 9.37
N GLN A 67 -5.08 2.71 10.62
CA GLN A 67 -4.75 4.03 11.11
C GLN A 67 -3.31 4.04 11.62
N VAL A 68 -2.54 5.04 11.22
CA VAL A 68 -1.19 5.25 11.71
C VAL A 68 -1.27 5.96 13.05
N THR A 69 -0.70 5.36 14.09
CA THR A 69 -0.70 5.95 15.42
C THR A 69 0.18 7.21 15.45
N PRO A 70 0.03 8.10 16.44
CA PRO A 70 0.92 9.25 16.59
C PRO A 70 2.41 8.87 16.57
N HIS A 71 2.77 7.72 17.17
CA HIS A 71 4.14 7.19 17.17
C HIS A 71 4.57 6.70 15.79
N GLY A 72 3.65 6.05 15.05
CA GLY A 72 3.86 5.61 13.68
C GLY A 72 4.03 6.72 12.65
N ARG A 73 3.60 7.97 12.92
CA ARG A 73 3.69 9.08 11.96
C ARG A 73 5.13 9.40 11.54
N LEU A 74 6.08 9.26 12.46
CA LEU A 74 7.51 9.45 12.16
C LEU A 74 8.03 8.39 11.18
N LEU A 75 7.39 7.22 11.15
CA LEU A 75 7.72 6.07 10.32
C LEU A 75 6.66 5.81 9.25
N VAL A 76 5.82 6.81 8.94
CA VAL A 76 4.68 6.65 7.99
C VAL A 76 5.13 6.13 6.64
N ARG A 77 6.34 6.49 6.20
CA ARG A 77 6.93 5.99 4.96
C ARG A 77 7.14 4.47 4.98
N ILE A 78 7.54 3.91 6.12
CA ILE A 78 7.74 2.45 6.29
C ILE A 78 6.39 1.73 6.24
N VAL A 79 5.37 2.31 6.86
CA VAL A 79 3.99 1.81 6.81
C VAL A 79 3.46 1.84 5.38
N ALA A 80 3.60 2.98 4.69
CA ALA A 80 3.12 3.15 3.33
C ALA A 80 3.83 2.22 2.33
N MET A 81 5.13 1.95 2.52
CA MET A 81 5.89 1.00 1.71
C MET A 81 5.34 -0.43 1.76
N GLN A 82 4.61 -0.82 2.82
CA GLN A 82 3.98 -2.14 2.85
C GLN A 82 2.90 -2.31 1.78
N PHE A 83 2.34 -1.20 1.27
CA PHE A 83 1.31 -1.19 0.23
C PHE A 83 1.88 -1.02 -1.19
N ASP A 84 3.20 -0.84 -1.31
CA ASP A 84 3.90 -0.75 -2.59
C ASP A 84 4.18 -2.16 -3.14
N GLY A 85 3.51 -2.51 -4.24
CA GLY A 85 3.63 -3.82 -4.89
C GLY A 85 4.99 -4.04 -5.56
N TYR A 86 5.71 -2.97 -5.93
CA TYR A 86 7.00 -3.10 -6.61
C TYR A 86 8.16 -3.40 -5.67
N LEU A 87 8.04 -3.07 -4.39
CA LEU A 87 9.07 -3.40 -3.39
C LEU A 87 9.12 -4.90 -3.06
N HIS A 88 8.06 -5.63 -3.38
CA HIS A 88 7.88 -7.03 -3.01
C HIS A 88 7.95 -7.99 -4.21
N GLN A 89 8.08 -7.47 -5.43
CA GLN A 89 8.40 -8.29 -6.59
C GLN A 89 9.88 -8.71 -6.52
N PRO A 90 10.21 -9.98 -6.79
CA PRO A 90 11.59 -10.41 -6.94
C PRO A 90 12.31 -9.49 -7.93
N ARG A 91 13.51 -9.06 -7.54
CA ARG A 91 14.35 -8.06 -8.21
C ARG A 91 14.73 -8.38 -9.67
N GLU A 92 14.21 -9.45 -10.26
CA GLU A 92 14.42 -9.86 -11.65
C GLU A 92 13.71 -8.96 -12.68
N GLN A 93 12.64 -8.24 -12.31
CA GLN A 93 11.92 -7.38 -13.28
C GLN A 93 12.43 -5.93 -13.34
N LEU A 94 13.28 -5.50 -12.41
CA LEU A 94 13.92 -4.16 -12.42
C LEU A 94 15.16 -4.09 -13.33
N LEU A 95 15.59 -5.23 -13.90
CA LEU A 95 16.68 -5.32 -14.87
C LEU A 95 16.17 -5.35 -16.32
N GLN A 96 15.11 -4.62 -16.64
CA GLN A 96 14.88 -4.20 -18.02
C GLN A 96 15.53 -2.84 -18.21
N PRO A 97 16.81 -2.76 -18.65
CA PRO A 97 17.36 -1.51 -19.13
C PRO A 97 16.45 -1.01 -20.25
N ARG A 98 15.87 0.17 -20.06
CA ARG A 98 15.26 0.97 -21.12
C ARG A 98 16.35 1.32 -22.14
N TYR A 99 16.70 0.39 -23.02
CA TYR A 99 17.36 0.73 -24.26
C TYR A 99 16.30 1.36 -25.15
N SER A 100 16.18 2.68 -25.04
CA SER A 100 15.60 3.51 -26.09
C SER A 100 16.36 3.19 -27.38
N ARG A 101 15.73 2.48 -28.31
CA ARG A 101 16.22 2.46 -29.69
C ARG A 101 16.03 3.86 -30.26
N VAL A 102 17.13 4.58 -30.38
CA VAL A 102 17.26 5.66 -31.35
C VAL A 102 17.37 4.97 -32.71
N ILE A 103 16.42 5.25 -33.61
CA ILE A 103 16.55 5.00 -35.04
C ILE A 103 16.89 6.37 -35.66
#